data_AF-A0A1G2P6C1-F1
#
_entry.id   AF-A0A1G2P6C1-F1
#
_cell.length_a   1.000
_cell.length_b   1.000
_cell.length_c   1.000
_cell.angle_alpha   90.00
_cell.angle_beta   90.00
_cell.angle_gamma   90.00
#
_symmetry.space_group_name_H-M   'P 1'
#
loop_
_entity.id
_entity.type
_entity.pdbx_description
1 polymer ?
#
loop_
_entity_poly.entity_id
_entity_poly.type
_entity_poly.pdbx_seq_one_letter_code
_entity_poly.pdbx_strand_id
1 'polypeptide(L)'
;MTRSLKKGPFVDERLLKKIAGKKPENTGIIKTWARACQIAPEMVGFKFGVHNGREHIEVFVSEDMVGHRLGEFSLTRKFIRHGGKMQKELEAKKKEAEIAAAQAAKTADVSSKPQAPNSKQ
;
A
#
# COMPACT_ATOMS: atom_id res chain seq x y z
N MET A 1 4.14 -14.31 -16.72
CA MET A 1 4.08 -14.58 -18.17
C MET A 1 3.99 -13.26 -18.91
N THR A 2 5.07 -12.90 -19.58
CA THR A 2 5.19 -11.70 -20.41
C THR A 2 4.34 -11.83 -21.68
N ARG A 3 3.83 -10.71 -22.20
CA ARG A 3 3.14 -10.69 -23.49
C ARG A 3 4.16 -10.82 -24.62
N SER A 4 3.72 -11.27 -25.79
CA SER A 4 4.54 -11.26 -27.00
C SER A 4 5.03 -9.83 -27.32
N LEU A 5 6.31 -9.70 -27.64
CA LEU A 5 6.96 -8.41 -27.94
C LEU A 5 6.22 -7.60 -29.02
N LYS A 6 5.68 -8.27 -30.05
CA LYS A 6 4.92 -7.64 -31.13
C LYS A 6 3.69 -6.86 -30.64
N LYS A 7 3.11 -7.23 -29.50
CA LYS A 7 1.87 -6.64 -28.96
C LYS A 7 2.11 -5.49 -27.98
N GLY A 8 3.36 -5.27 -27.56
CA GLY A 8 3.70 -4.27 -26.55
C GLY A 8 3.17 -4.57 -25.13
N PRO A 9 3.55 -3.71 -24.16
CA PRO A 9 3.01 -3.77 -22.80
C PRO A 9 1.51 -3.49 -22.82
N PHE A 10 0.76 -4.14 -21.93
CA PHE A 10 -0.67 -3.87 -21.78
C PHE A 10 -0.89 -2.80 -20.71
N VAL A 11 -1.32 -1.61 -21.13
CA VAL A 11 -1.68 -0.51 -20.23
C VAL A 11 -3.15 -0.18 -20.42
N ASP A 12 -3.90 -0.04 -19.34
CA ASP A 12 -5.33 0.28 -19.40
C ASP A 12 -5.51 1.78 -19.69
N GLU A 13 -6.13 2.10 -20.82
CA GLU A 13 -6.42 3.47 -21.24
C GLU A 13 -7.23 4.26 -20.22
N ARG A 14 -8.12 3.60 -19.46
CA ARG A 14 -8.92 4.26 -18.42
C ARG A 14 -8.05 4.72 -17.25
N LEU A 15 -6.98 4.00 -16.95
CA LEU A 15 -6.00 4.39 -15.95
C LEU A 15 -5.16 5.57 -16.44
N LEU A 16 -4.69 5.52 -17.69
CA LEU A 16 -3.94 6.63 -18.31
C LEU A 16 -4.77 7.93 -18.34
N LYS A 17 -6.05 7.85 -18.72
CA LYS A 17 -6.95 9.01 -18.71
C LYS A 17 -7.17 9.60 -17.30
N LYS A 18 -7.07 8.78 -16.25
CA LYS A 18 -7.23 9.24 -14.86
C LYS A 18 -6.00 9.97 -14.32
N ILE A 19 -4.80 9.64 -14.82
CA ILE A 19 -3.52 10.25 -14.42
C ILE A 19 -3.12 11.41 -15.34
N ALA A 20 -3.58 11.40 -16.60
CA ALA A 20 -3.23 12.41 -17.59
C ALA A 20 -3.49 13.84 -17.08
N GLY A 21 -2.45 14.68 -17.13
CA GLY A 21 -2.52 16.08 -16.71
C GLY A 21 -2.62 16.31 -15.21
N LYS A 22 -2.53 15.27 -14.37
CA LYS A 22 -2.58 15.41 -12.91
C LYS A 22 -1.21 15.25 -12.27
N LYS A 23 -1.03 15.88 -11.11
CA LYS A 23 0.16 15.69 -10.27
C LYS A 23 -0.12 14.61 -9.22
N PRO A 24 0.83 13.72 -8.93
CA PRO A 24 0.64 12.62 -7.97
C PRO A 24 0.23 13.12 -6.57
N GLU A 25 0.78 14.24 -6.13
CA GLU A 25 0.49 14.86 -4.83
C GLU A 25 -0.98 15.25 -4.64
N ASN A 26 -1.67 15.62 -5.73
CA ASN A 26 -3.05 16.13 -5.68
C ASN A 26 -4.11 15.08 -6.05
N THR A 27 -3.71 13.92 -6.59
CA THR A 27 -4.63 12.99 -7.27
C THR A 27 -5.30 12.00 -6.31
N GLY A 28 -4.81 11.88 -5.08
CA GLY A 28 -5.32 10.89 -4.12
C GLY A 28 -5.18 9.45 -4.64
N ILE A 29 -5.95 8.53 -4.06
CA ILE A 29 -5.87 7.10 -4.38
C ILE A 29 -6.76 6.78 -5.58
N ILE A 30 -6.15 6.26 -6.65
CA ILE A 30 -6.86 5.85 -7.86
C ILE A 30 -7.29 4.38 -7.73
N LYS A 31 -8.58 4.14 -7.53
CA LYS A 31 -9.12 2.76 -7.48
C LYS A 31 -9.13 2.10 -8.86
N THR A 32 -8.69 0.85 -8.90
CA THR A 32 -8.62 0.04 -10.12
C THR A 32 -8.86 -1.45 -9.88
N TRP A 33 -9.53 -2.06 -10.86
CA TRP A 33 -9.69 -3.51 -10.99
C TRP A 33 -8.75 -4.10 -12.05
N ALA A 34 -8.02 -3.25 -12.78
CA ALA A 34 -7.16 -3.64 -13.88
C ALA A 34 -5.83 -4.24 -13.39
N ARG A 35 -5.88 -5.38 -12.71
CA ARG A 35 -4.72 -6.08 -12.16
C ARG A 35 -3.71 -6.53 -13.23
N ALA A 36 -4.17 -6.70 -14.47
CA ALA A 36 -3.34 -7.09 -15.61
C ALA A 36 -2.55 -5.91 -16.21
N CYS A 37 -2.89 -4.66 -15.85
CA CYS A 37 -2.21 -3.47 -16.35
C CYS A 37 -0.75 -3.47 -15.90
N GLN A 38 0.13 -3.26 -16.87
CA GLN A 38 1.54 -3.03 -16.65
C GLN A 38 1.75 -1.58 -16.22
N ILE A 39 2.68 -1.37 -15.29
CA ILE A 39 3.00 -0.05 -14.77
C ILE A 39 3.82 0.69 -15.83
N ALA A 40 3.25 1.79 -16.33
CA ALA A 40 3.91 2.70 -17.26
C ALA A 40 4.75 3.75 -16.48
N PRO A 41 5.80 4.33 -17.10
CA PRO A 41 6.60 5.37 -16.45
C PRO A 41 5.77 6.57 -15.95
N GLU A 42 4.70 6.92 -16.65
CA GLU A 42 3.79 8.02 -16.27
C GLU A 42 3.03 7.77 -14.96
N MET A 43 2.99 6.52 -14.49
CA MET A 43 2.30 6.13 -13.25
C MET A 43 3.17 6.29 -12.00
N VAL A 44 4.46 6.59 -12.15
CA VAL A 44 5.38 6.73 -11.02
C VAL A 44 4.97 7.89 -10.13
N GLY A 45 4.99 7.66 -8.80
CA GLY A 45 4.56 8.62 -7.79
C GLY A 45 3.06 8.61 -7.49
N PHE A 46 2.22 7.96 -8.31
CA PHE A 46 0.80 7.83 -8.01
C PHE A 46 0.50 6.68 -7.03
N LYS A 47 -0.59 6.82 -6.28
CA LYS A 47 -1.14 5.76 -5.42
C LYS A 47 -2.31 5.09 -6.11
N PHE A 48 -2.24 3.77 -6.28
CA PHE A 48 -3.31 2.97 -6.84
C PHE A 48 -3.92 2.08 -5.76
N GLY A 49 -5.24 2.13 -5.63
CA GLY A 49 -5.98 1.11 -4.89
C GLY A 49 -6.22 -0.07 -5.82
N VAL A 50 -5.46 -1.15 -5.71
CA VAL A 50 -5.59 -2.34 -6.57
C VAL A 50 -6.51 -3.36 -5.91
N HIS A 51 -7.63 -3.67 -6.55
CA HIS A 51 -8.60 -4.63 -6.02
C HIS A 51 -8.02 -6.05 -5.95
N ASN A 52 -8.10 -6.70 -4.77
CA ASN A 52 -7.60 -8.06 -4.57
C ASN A 52 -8.69 -9.15 -4.60
N GLY A 53 -9.95 -8.77 -4.80
CA GLY A 53 -11.13 -9.65 -4.71
C GLY A 53 -12.04 -9.34 -3.52
N ARG A 54 -11.54 -8.60 -2.52
CA ARG A 54 -12.31 -8.17 -1.34
C ARG A 54 -12.20 -6.67 -1.10
N GLU A 55 -10.98 -6.14 -1.14
CA GLU A 55 -10.67 -4.74 -0.84
C GLU A 55 -9.67 -4.17 -1.86
N HIS A 56 -9.53 -2.85 -1.85
CA HIS A 56 -8.52 -2.17 -2.66
C HIS A 56 -7.29 -1.95 -1.79
N ILE A 57 -6.20 -2.63 -2.13
CA ILE A 57 -4.91 -2.47 -1.46
C ILE A 57 -4.22 -1.25 -2.05
N GLU A 58 -3.81 -0.32 -1.21
CA GLU A 58 -3.05 0.86 -1.63
C GLU A 58 -1.62 0.47 -1.99
N VAL A 59 -1.23 0.81 -3.21
CA VAL A 59 0.10 0.59 -3.76
C VAL A 59 0.64 1.94 -4.22
N PHE A 60 1.72 2.39 -3.59
CA PHE A 60 2.49 3.54 -4.06
C PHE A 60 3.50 3.07 -5.10
N VAL A 61 3.45 3.64 -6.30
CA VAL A 61 4.28 3.18 -7.43
C VAL A 61 5.62 3.91 -7.43
N SER A 62 6.71 3.16 -7.29
CA SER A 62 8.08 3.64 -7.49
C SER A 62 8.61 3.30 -8.88
N GLU A 63 9.77 3.86 -9.24
CA GLU A 63 10.40 3.66 -10.56
C GLU A 63 10.81 2.20 -10.79
N ASP A 64 11.28 1.50 -9.76
CA ASP A 64 11.63 0.07 -9.83
C ASP A 64 10.45 -0.84 -10.17
N MET A 65 9.22 -0.36 -10.00
CA MET A 65 8.00 -1.12 -10.31
C MET A 65 7.62 -1.01 -11.80
N VAL A 66 8.26 -0.14 -12.58
CA VAL A 66 7.98 0.01 -14.02
C VAL A 66 8.24 -1.31 -14.74
N GLY A 67 7.28 -1.71 -15.57
CA GLY A 67 7.35 -2.98 -16.29
C GLY A 67 6.73 -4.17 -15.54
N HIS A 68 6.45 -4.05 -14.24
CA HIS A 68 5.65 -5.03 -13.49
C HIS A 68 4.15 -4.81 -13.68
N ARG A 69 3.33 -5.78 -13.27
CA ARG A 69 1.86 -5.63 -13.26
C ARG A 69 1.35 -5.18 -11.91
N LEU A 70 0.33 -4.32 -11.91
CA LEU A 70 -0.33 -3.85 -10.68
C LEU A 70 -0.81 -4.99 -9.76
N GLY A 71 -1.25 -6.10 -10.36
CA GLY A 71 -1.71 -7.27 -9.61
C GLY A 71 -0.62 -7.98 -8.80
N GLU A 72 0.66 -7.81 -9.13
CA GLU A 72 1.78 -8.43 -8.41
C GLU A 72 1.94 -7.85 -6.99
N PHE A 73 1.55 -6.58 -6.81
CA PHE A 73 1.63 -5.87 -5.54
C PHE A 73 0.36 -6.00 -4.68
N SER A 74 -0.63 -6.75 -5.15
CA SER A 74 -1.93 -6.95 -4.47
C SER A 74 -2.22 -8.43 -4.32
N LEU A 75 -1.83 -8.99 -3.17
CA LEU A 75 -2.00 -10.40 -2.82
C LEU A 75 -3.49 -10.73 -2.67
N THR A 76 -3.92 -11.80 -3.34
CA THR A 76 -5.33 -12.24 -3.39
C THR A 76 -5.70 -13.29 -2.37
N ARG A 77 -4.70 -14.00 -1.82
CA ARG A 77 -4.90 -15.04 -0.81
C ARG A 77 -4.04 -14.72 0.41
N LYS A 78 -4.63 -14.84 1.59
CA LYS A 78 -3.88 -14.81 2.83
C LYS A 78 -3.04 -16.08 2.91
N PHE A 79 -1.72 -15.93 2.91
CA PHE A 79 -0.83 -17.05 3.11
C PHE A 79 -0.94 -17.50 4.57
N ILE A 80 -1.35 -18.75 4.76
CA ILE A 80 -1.42 -19.39 6.08
C ILE A 80 -0.34 -20.46 6.09
N ARG A 81 0.69 -20.27 6.93
CA ARG A 81 1.69 -21.32 7.17
C ARG A 81 1.08 -22.41 8.02
N HIS A 82 1.33 -23.67 7.67
CA HIS A 82 1.08 -24.79 8.57
C HIS A 82 2.17 -24.84 9.65
N GLY A 83 2.10 -23.92 10.62
CA GLY A 83 2.93 -23.94 11.82
C GLY A 83 2.23 -24.71 12.94
N GLY A 84 2.94 -25.61 13.61
CA GLY A 84 2.48 -26.24 14.85
C GLY A 84 2.19 -25.22 15.97
N LYS A 85 1.62 -25.68 17.09
CA LYS A 85 1.19 -24.81 18.21
C LYS A 85 2.30 -23.84 18.68
N MET A 86 3.54 -24.31 18.76
CA MET A 86 4.70 -23.52 19.18
C MET A 86 4.97 -22.29 18.29
N GLN A 87 4.80 -22.41 16.97
CA GLN A 87 5.03 -21.29 16.05
C GLN A 87 3.92 -20.23 16.16
N LYS A 88 2.67 -20.66 16.39
CA LYS A 88 1.53 -19.75 16.63
C LYS A 88 1.72 -18.95 17.92
N GLU A 89 2.22 -19.58 18.98
CA GLU A 89 2.52 -18.92 20.26
C GLU A 89 3.66 -17.90 20.13
N LEU A 90 4.72 -18.22 19.39
CA LEU A 90 5.81 -17.29 19.11
C LEU A 90 5.36 -16.09 18.26
N GLU A 91 4.51 -16.30 17.25
CA GLU A 91 3.94 -15.22 16.44
C GLU A 91 2.95 -14.34 17.24
N ALA A 92 2.17 -14.93 18.15
CA ALA A 92 1.28 -14.21 19.05
C ALA A 92 2.07 -13.33 20.03
N LYS A 93 3.10 -13.89 20.69
CA LYS A 93 3.99 -13.12 21.58
C LYS A 93 4.71 -11.98 20.85
N LYS A 94 5.17 -12.21 19.61
CA LYS A 94 5.79 -11.16 18.78
C LYS A 94 4.80 -10.04 18.45
N LYS A 95 3.56 -10.37 18.09
CA LYS A 95 2.50 -9.37 17.86
C LYS A 95 2.16 -8.59 19.12
N GLU A 96 2.04 -9.24 20.27
CA GLU A 96 1.78 -8.58 21.55
C GLU A 96 2.94 -7.63 21.93
N ALA A 97 4.19 -8.05 21.73
CA ALA A 97 5.36 -7.21 21.96
C ALA A 97 5.42 -6.00 21.01
N GLU A 98 5.10 -6.18 19.72
CA GLU A 98 5.04 -5.10 18.73
C GLU A 98 3.90 -4.11 19.03
N ILE A 99 2.74 -4.62 19.49
CA ILE A 99 1.61 -3.80 19.93
C ILE A 99 1.97 -3.02 21.21
N ALA A 100 2.63 -3.64 22.18
CA ALA A 100 3.07 -2.98 23.41
C ALA A 100 4.13 -1.89 23.12
N ALA A 101 5.08 -2.16 22.22
CA ALA A 101 6.06 -1.17 21.78
C ALA A 101 5.40 0.01 21.03
N ALA A 102 4.44 -0.27 20.14
CA ALA A 102 3.69 0.76 19.43
C ALA A 102 2.78 1.58 20.36
N GLN A 103 2.24 0.96 21.42
CA GLN A 103 1.46 1.66 22.46
C GLN A 103 2.36 2.54 23.34
N ALA A 104 3.55 2.07 23.73
CA ALA A 104 4.53 2.84 24.49
C ALA A 104 5.07 4.05 23.70
N ALA A 105 5.28 3.90 22.39
CA ALA A 105 5.66 5.02 21.53
C ALA A 105 4.55 6.07 21.40
N LYS A 106 3.27 5.63 21.34
CA LYS A 106 2.11 6.53 21.31
C LYS A 106 1.86 7.24 22.64
N THR A 107 2.15 6.64 23.78
CA THR A 107 2.02 7.28 25.10
C THR A 107 3.15 8.27 25.39
N ALA A 108 4.35 8.07 24.82
CA ALA A 108 5.45 9.02 24.91
C ALA A 108 5.18 10.32 24.11
N ASP A 109 4.57 10.24 22.93
CA ASP A 109 4.26 11.42 22.09
C ASP A 109 3.18 12.35 22.69
N VAL A 110 2.22 11.77 23.44
CA VAL A 110 1.13 12.54 24.07
C VAL A 110 1.60 13.31 25.32
N SER A 111 2.71 12.92 25.95
CA SER A 111 3.22 13.55 27.18
C SER A 111 4.16 14.74 26.94
N SER A 112 4.53 15.05 25.69
CA SER A 112 5.42 16.18 25.35
C SER A 112 4.72 17.43 24.81
N LYS A 113 3.38 17.54 24.88
CA LYS A 113 2.67 18.79 24.55
C LYS A 113 2.50 19.64 25.82
N PRO A 114 3.25 20.74 26.01
CA PRO A 114 3.16 21.52 27.24
C PRO A 114 1.80 22.22 27.30
N GLN A 115 1.06 21.93 28.37
CA GLN A 115 -0.17 22.61 28.75
C GLN A 115 0.20 24.04 29.19
N ALA A 116 -0.27 25.03 28.42
CA ALA A 116 -0.04 26.45 28.73
C ALA A 116 -0.63 26.81 30.11
N PRO A 117 0.10 27.49 30.99
CA PRO A 117 -0.42 27.91 32.29
C PRO A 117 -1.42 29.05 32.10
N ASN A 118 -2.63 28.82 32.60
CA ASN A 118 -3.72 29.78 32.68
C ASN A 118 -3.30 30.96 33.57
N SER A 119 -3.28 32.19 33.04
CA SER A 119 -3.12 33.41 33.85
C SER A 119 -3.99 34.54 33.30
N LYS A 120 -4.69 35.22 34.23
CA LYS A 120 -5.63 36.36 34.11
C LYS A 120 -7.08 35.93 33.84
N GLN A 121 -8.07 36.28 34.67
CA GLN A 121 -8.24 37.44 35.56
C GLN A 121 -8.57 37.05 37.00
#